data_AF-A0AAP0RCQ3-F1
#
_entry.id   AF-A0AAP0RCQ3-F1
#
_cell.length_a   1.000
_cell.length_b   1.000
_cell.length_c   1.000
_cell.angle_alpha   90.00
_cell.angle_beta   90.00
_cell.angle_gamma   90.00
#
_symmetry.space_group_name_H-M   'P 1'
#
loop_
_entity.id
_entity.type
_entity.pdbx_description
1 polymer ?
#
loop_
_entity_poly.entity_id
_entity_poly.type
_entity_poly.pdbx_seq_one_letter_code
_entity_poly.pdbx_strand_id
1 'polypeptide(L)'
;MILALPKYKNPFKWPQSRDYAWYDNIPHKELSIEKAVQNWIQVEGDQFRFLGGGTMFPREADAYIDDINELIPLSSGTIRTAIDTGCGFALERGVPAMIGIMASKRLRYPARAFDMAHCSRCLIPWNKYDGMYLIEVDRILRPGGYWILSGPPIRWKKYWRGWERIQEDLKQEQDAIEDVAKCLCWRKVTEKNDLAVWQ
;
A
#
# COMPACT_ATOMS: atom_id res chain seq x y z
N MET A 1 -16.77 -6.16 -14.22
CA MET A 1 -16.86 -7.18 -13.16
C MET A 1 -15.47 -7.79 -13.00
N ILE A 2 -14.80 -7.61 -11.86
CA ILE A 2 -13.55 -8.34 -11.60
C ILE A 2 -13.99 -9.79 -11.38
N LEU A 3 -13.73 -10.65 -12.36
CA LEU A 3 -13.96 -12.08 -12.20
C LEU A 3 -12.95 -12.56 -11.16
N ALA A 4 -13.45 -13.10 -10.05
CA ALA A 4 -12.62 -13.79 -9.08
C ALA A 4 -11.86 -14.90 -9.83
N LEU A 5 -10.58 -15.10 -9.48
CA LEU A 5 -9.81 -16.22 -10.04
C LEU A 5 -10.60 -17.52 -9.82
N PRO A 6 -10.54 -18.51 -10.74
CA PRO A 6 -11.36 -19.73 -10.65
C PRO A 6 -11.19 -20.52 -9.34
N LYS A 7 -10.10 -20.28 -8.60
CA LYS A 7 -9.76 -20.89 -7.31
C LYS A 7 -9.76 -19.89 -6.14
N TYR A 8 -10.25 -18.68 -6.35
CA TYR A 8 -10.31 -17.65 -5.32
C TYR A 8 -11.21 -18.12 -4.18
N LYS A 9 -10.69 -18.05 -2.96
CA LYS A 9 -11.39 -18.41 -1.72
C LYS A 9 -11.78 -17.15 -0.96
N ASN A 10 -12.77 -17.26 -0.09
CA ASN A 10 -13.10 -16.16 0.82
C ASN A 10 -11.87 -15.84 1.71
N PRO A 11 -11.42 -14.57 1.76
CA PRO A 11 -10.32 -14.16 2.62
C PRO A 11 -10.58 -14.48 4.10
N PHE A 12 -9.51 -14.67 4.87
CA PHE A 12 -9.63 -14.79 6.32
C PHE A 12 -10.24 -13.52 6.92
N LYS A 13 -10.97 -13.67 8.04
CA LYS A 13 -11.49 -12.50 8.76
C LYS A 13 -10.37 -11.80 9.50
N TRP A 14 -10.50 -10.49 9.67
CA TRP A 14 -9.65 -9.76 10.61
C TRP A 14 -9.85 -10.31 12.04
N PRO A 15 -8.79 -10.49 12.85
CA PRO A 15 -7.38 -10.17 12.57
C PRO A 15 -6.59 -11.31 11.91
N GLN A 16 -7.16 -12.50 11.72
CA GLN A 16 -6.44 -13.66 11.15
C GLN A 16 -5.89 -13.40 9.74
N SER A 17 -6.56 -12.56 8.94
CA SER A 17 -6.03 -12.12 7.64
C SER A 17 -4.72 -11.36 7.73
N ARG A 18 -4.26 -10.96 8.92
CA ARG A 18 -2.90 -10.43 9.13
C ARG A 18 -1.83 -11.45 8.87
N ASP A 19 -2.06 -12.68 9.28
CA ASP A 19 -1.01 -13.69 9.31
C ASP A 19 -1.16 -14.70 8.17
N TYR A 20 -2.34 -14.75 7.56
CA TYR A 20 -2.66 -15.77 6.56
C TYR A 20 -3.38 -15.21 5.33
N ALA A 21 -2.99 -15.71 4.17
CA ALA A 21 -3.71 -15.53 2.91
C ALA A 21 -3.77 -16.86 2.14
N TRP A 22 -4.84 -17.08 1.37
CA TRP A 22 -4.93 -18.28 0.53
C TRP A 22 -3.95 -18.19 -0.64
N TYR A 23 -3.26 -19.29 -0.92
CA TYR A 23 -2.27 -19.37 -2.00
C TYR A 23 -2.83 -18.97 -3.36
N ASP A 24 -4.08 -19.35 -3.64
CA ASP A 24 -4.77 -19.04 -4.89
C ASP A 24 -5.40 -17.64 -4.95
N ASN A 25 -5.39 -16.89 -3.84
CA ASN A 25 -5.86 -15.51 -3.80
C ASN A 25 -4.77 -14.50 -4.19
N ILE A 26 -3.49 -14.87 -4.07
CA ILE A 26 -2.38 -13.97 -4.37
C ILE A 26 -2.01 -14.04 -5.85
N PRO A 27 -2.11 -12.93 -6.60
CA PRO A 27 -1.63 -12.87 -7.98
C PRO A 27 -0.08 -12.86 -8.00
N HIS A 28 0.53 -13.43 -9.05
CA HIS A 28 1.99 -13.49 -9.24
C HIS A 28 2.74 -14.30 -8.17
N LYS A 29 2.54 -15.62 -8.20
CA LYS A 29 3.12 -16.60 -7.25
C LYS A 29 4.65 -16.56 -7.23
N GLU A 30 5.30 -16.08 -8.29
CA GLU A 30 6.75 -15.94 -8.39
C GLU A 30 7.31 -14.98 -7.33
N LEU A 31 6.54 -13.96 -6.94
CA LEU A 31 6.92 -13.03 -5.86
C LEU A 31 6.98 -13.72 -4.49
N SER A 32 6.28 -14.85 -4.30
CA SER A 32 6.38 -15.62 -3.06
C SER A 32 7.74 -16.31 -2.91
N ILE A 33 8.42 -16.62 -4.02
CA ILE A 33 9.75 -17.26 -4.01
C ILE A 33 10.81 -16.25 -3.56
N GLU A 34 10.82 -15.06 -4.17
CA GLU A 34 11.76 -13.98 -3.81
C GLU A 34 11.60 -13.56 -2.34
N LYS A 35 10.37 -13.58 -1.83
CA LYS A 35 10.05 -13.15 -0.46
C LYS A 35 10.25 -14.24 0.59
N ALA A 36 10.14 -15.52 0.21
CA ALA A 36 10.55 -16.63 1.06
C ALA A 36 12.05 -16.56 1.38
N VAL A 37 12.90 -16.16 0.42
CA VAL A 37 14.35 -15.95 0.63
C VAL A 37 14.61 -14.88 1.70
N GLN A 38 13.75 -13.87 1.81
CA GLN A 38 13.89 -12.82 2.82
C GLN A 38 13.29 -13.21 4.18
N ASN A 39 12.71 -14.41 4.31
CA ASN A 39 11.99 -14.90 5.49
C ASN A 39 10.70 -14.14 5.81
N TRP A 40 10.01 -13.59 4.80
CA TRP A 40 8.77 -12.81 4.98
C TRP A 40 7.50 -13.67 4.87
N ILE A 41 7.55 -14.68 4.01
CA ILE A 41 6.45 -15.63 3.75
C ILE A 41 6.97 -17.05 3.92
N GLN A 42 6.12 -17.89 4.48
CA GLN A 42 6.21 -19.33 4.38
C GLN A 42 4.98 -19.87 3.66
N VAL A 43 5.17 -20.86 2.77
CA VAL A 43 4.04 -21.59 2.18
C VAL A 43 3.70 -22.74 3.12
N GLU A 44 2.49 -22.73 3.67
CA GLU A 44 1.93 -23.77 4.55
C GLU A 44 0.75 -24.43 3.83
N GLY A 45 1.02 -25.48 3.06
CA GLY A 45 -0.02 -26.18 2.28
C GLY A 45 -0.64 -25.28 1.21
N ASP A 46 -1.92 -24.92 1.37
CA ASP A 46 -2.67 -24.05 0.47
C ASP A 46 -2.75 -22.59 0.96
N GLN A 47 -1.92 -22.23 1.94
CA GLN A 47 -1.88 -20.92 2.56
C GLN A 47 -0.47 -20.32 2.50
N PHE A 48 -0.42 -19.01 2.42
CA PHE A 48 0.75 -18.24 2.79
C PHE A 48 0.62 -17.84 4.25
N ARG A 49 1.68 -18.08 5.02
CA ARG A 49 1.86 -17.52 6.35
C ARG A 49 2.86 -16.37 6.28
N PHE A 50 2.46 -15.22 6.77
CA PHE A 50 3.34 -14.06 6.86
C PHE A 50 4.08 -14.10 8.20
N LEU A 51 5.41 -14.08 8.16
CA LEU A 51 6.23 -14.31 9.35
C LEU A 51 6.59 -13.01 10.09
N GLY A 52 6.10 -11.85 9.63
CA GLY A 52 6.45 -10.54 10.23
C GLY A 52 7.87 -10.05 9.90
N GLY A 53 8.76 -10.97 9.54
CA GLY A 53 10.14 -10.71 9.17
C GLY A 53 10.26 -9.81 7.93
N GLY A 54 11.16 -8.82 8.02
CA GLY A 54 11.58 -8.07 6.85
C GLY A 54 12.39 -6.81 7.12
N THR A 55 13.49 -6.64 6.39
CA THR A 55 14.45 -5.54 6.58
C THR A 55 13.88 -4.15 6.30
N MET A 56 12.73 -4.06 5.63
CA MET A 56 12.10 -2.78 5.29
C MET A 56 11.35 -2.14 6.48
N PHE A 57 10.93 -2.94 7.48
CA PHE A 57 10.17 -2.48 8.64
C PHE A 57 10.97 -2.67 9.93
N PRO A 58 11.57 -1.59 10.51
CA PRO A 58 12.38 -1.70 11.72
C PRO A 58 11.64 -2.25 12.95
N ARG A 59 10.31 -2.12 12.98
CA ARG A 59 9.43 -2.66 14.02
C ARG A 59 8.56 -3.82 13.53
N GLU A 60 9.01 -4.51 12.47
CA GLU A 60 8.26 -5.56 11.78
C GLU A 60 7.00 -5.03 11.07
N ALA A 61 6.42 -5.86 10.19
CA ALA A 61 5.23 -5.48 9.42
C ALA A 61 3.99 -5.28 10.30
N ASP A 62 3.89 -5.99 11.43
CA ASP A 62 2.73 -5.95 12.31
C ASP A 62 2.56 -4.59 12.99
N ALA A 63 3.63 -4.01 13.52
CA ALA A 63 3.58 -2.67 14.10
C ALA A 63 3.24 -1.60 13.04
N TYR A 64 3.64 -1.82 11.79
CA TYR A 64 3.32 -0.92 10.69
C TYR A 64 1.82 -0.97 10.34
N ILE A 65 1.22 -2.17 10.34
CA ILE A 65 -0.22 -2.34 10.14
C ILE A 65 -0.99 -1.72 11.31
N ASP A 66 -0.50 -1.85 12.54
CA ASP A 66 -1.10 -1.20 13.72
C ASP A 66 -1.07 0.31 13.58
N ASP A 67 0.06 0.90 13.15
CA ASP A 67 0.16 2.33 12.89
C ASP A 67 -0.87 2.78 11.83
N ILE A 68 -1.14 1.97 10.79
CA ILE A 68 -2.19 2.30 9.80
C ILE A 68 -3.58 2.17 10.42
N ASN A 69 -3.86 1.11 11.18
CA ASN A 69 -5.16 0.88 11.82
C ASN A 69 -5.51 1.95 12.87
N GLU A 70 -4.50 2.61 13.45
CA GLU A 70 -4.70 3.80 14.29
C GLU A 70 -5.16 5.03 13.50
N LEU A 71 -4.82 5.12 12.21
CA LEU A 71 -5.11 6.27 11.35
C LEU A 71 -6.40 6.10 10.55
N ILE A 72 -6.72 4.87 10.15
CA ILE A 72 -7.90 4.54 9.36
C ILE A 72 -8.55 3.25 9.87
N PRO A 73 -9.88 3.09 9.74
CA PRO A 73 -10.61 2.02 10.40
C PRO A 73 -10.54 0.70 9.62
N LEU A 74 -9.36 0.08 9.50
CA LEU A 74 -9.15 -1.18 8.77
C LEU A 74 -10.08 -2.29 9.29
N SER A 75 -10.33 -2.33 10.60
CA SER A 75 -11.18 -3.33 11.26
C SER A 75 -12.69 -3.07 11.17
N SER A 76 -13.13 -1.90 10.70
CA SER A 76 -14.56 -1.54 10.66
C SER A 76 -15.37 -2.30 9.61
N GLY A 77 -14.71 -2.97 8.65
CA GLY A 77 -15.34 -3.57 7.48
C GLY A 77 -15.66 -2.57 6.36
N THR A 78 -15.35 -1.28 6.53
CA THR A 78 -15.51 -0.24 5.51
C THR A 78 -14.52 -0.44 4.34
N ILE A 79 -13.30 -0.86 4.67
CA ILE A 79 -12.24 -1.13 3.71
C ILE A 79 -12.28 -2.64 3.38
N ARG A 80 -12.74 -2.97 2.18
CA ARG A 80 -12.98 -4.37 1.74
C ARG A 80 -12.04 -4.79 0.62
N THR A 81 -11.55 -3.85 -0.17
CA THR A 81 -10.54 -4.12 -1.20
C THR A 81 -9.47 -3.05 -1.17
N ALA A 82 -8.22 -3.45 -1.29
CA ALA A 82 -7.11 -2.53 -1.39
C ALA A 82 -6.10 -2.90 -2.48
N ILE A 83 -5.22 -1.98 -2.81
CA ILE A 83 -4.12 -2.21 -3.75
C ILE A 83 -2.81 -1.70 -3.14
N ASP A 84 -1.77 -2.51 -3.20
CA ASP A 84 -0.40 -2.11 -2.86
C ASP A 84 0.32 -1.77 -4.17
N THR A 85 0.69 -0.51 -4.34
CA THR A 85 1.19 0.04 -5.61
C THR A 85 2.71 -0.03 -5.78
N GLY A 86 3.47 -0.59 -4.83
CA GLY A 86 4.93 -0.63 -5.01
C GLY A 86 5.77 -1.42 -4.02
N CYS A 87 5.23 -1.94 -2.92
CA CYS A 87 5.99 -2.76 -1.96
C CYS A 87 5.50 -4.23 -1.93
N GLY A 88 4.28 -4.44 -2.42
CA GLY A 88 3.67 -5.74 -2.62
C GLY A 88 3.54 -6.57 -1.35
N PHE A 89 3.31 -5.98 -0.18
CA PHE A 89 3.22 -6.78 1.05
C PHE A 89 2.54 -6.14 2.26
N ALA A 90 2.39 -4.83 2.35
CA ALA A 90 1.90 -4.22 3.60
C ALA A 90 0.40 -4.46 3.82
N LEU A 91 -0.37 -4.59 2.73
CA LEU A 91 -1.82 -4.67 2.81
C LEU A 91 -2.43 -6.05 2.61
N GLU A 92 -1.67 -7.02 2.07
CA GLU A 92 -2.14 -8.42 1.91
C GLU A 92 -2.44 -9.10 3.27
N ARG A 93 -2.13 -8.40 4.37
CA ARG A 93 -2.20 -8.82 5.76
C ARG A 93 -3.40 -8.19 6.49
N GLY A 94 -4.61 -8.28 5.92
CA GLY A 94 -5.81 -7.83 6.62
C GLY A 94 -6.96 -7.40 5.73
N VAL A 95 -6.62 -6.74 4.63
CA VAL A 95 -7.54 -6.33 3.57
C VAL A 95 -7.20 -7.18 2.35
N PRO A 96 -8.19 -7.63 1.56
CA PRO A 96 -7.94 -8.20 0.24
C PRO A 96 -7.16 -7.18 -0.61
N ALA A 97 -5.84 -7.27 -0.59
CA ALA A 97 -4.97 -6.41 -1.34
C ALA A 97 -4.65 -7.07 -2.68
N MET A 98 -4.27 -6.26 -3.65
CA MET A 98 -3.71 -6.75 -4.90
C MET A 98 -2.43 -5.98 -5.16
N ILE A 99 -1.42 -6.66 -5.71
CA ILE A 99 -0.17 -6.00 -6.09
C ILE A 99 -0.36 -5.30 -7.44
N GLY A 100 0.01 -4.02 -7.50
CA GLY A 100 0.04 -3.23 -8.72
C GLY A 100 1.43 -2.64 -8.96
N ILE A 101 2.10 -3.02 -10.05
CA ILE A 101 3.41 -2.44 -10.42
C ILE A 101 3.18 -1.20 -11.29
N MET A 102 2.63 -0.14 -10.68
CA MET A 102 2.21 1.04 -11.43
C MET A 102 3.36 1.89 -11.98
N ALA A 103 4.58 1.69 -11.47
CA ALA A 103 5.78 2.35 -11.97
C ALA A 103 6.11 1.98 -13.43
N SER A 104 5.75 0.78 -13.88
CA SER A 104 6.09 0.27 -15.21
C SER A 104 4.88 -0.08 -16.09
N LYS A 105 3.70 -0.33 -15.50
CA LYS A 105 2.50 -0.75 -16.22
C LYS A 105 1.27 -0.05 -15.67
N ARG A 106 0.39 0.41 -16.56
CA ARG A 106 -0.95 0.87 -16.19
C ARG A 106 -1.73 -0.25 -15.48
N LEU A 107 -2.46 0.10 -14.42
CA LEU A 107 -3.20 -0.88 -13.65
C LEU A 107 -4.39 -1.37 -14.47
N ARG A 108 -4.50 -2.69 -14.64
CA ARG A 108 -5.57 -3.32 -15.44
C ARG A 108 -6.93 -3.36 -14.73
N TYR A 109 -7.00 -2.84 -13.51
CA TYR A 109 -8.22 -2.81 -12.72
C TYR A 109 -9.20 -1.77 -13.26
N PRO A 110 -10.51 -2.06 -13.25
CA PRO A 110 -11.53 -1.08 -13.64
C PRO A 110 -11.50 0.12 -12.68
N ALA A 111 -12.13 1.23 -13.09
CA ALA A 111 -12.30 2.35 -12.21
C ALA A 111 -13.12 1.97 -10.96
N ARG A 112 -12.85 2.59 -9.81
CA ARG A 112 -13.60 2.39 -8.55
C ARG A 112 -13.60 0.93 -8.05
N ALA A 113 -12.48 0.25 -8.21
CA ALA A 113 -12.28 -1.14 -7.81
C ALA A 113 -11.83 -1.31 -6.34
N PHE A 114 -11.21 -0.28 -5.75
CA PHE A 114 -10.57 -0.37 -4.44
C PHE A 114 -11.11 0.67 -3.46
N ASP A 115 -11.19 0.28 -2.19
CA ASP A 115 -11.50 1.19 -1.07
C ASP A 115 -10.22 1.86 -0.53
N MET A 116 -9.05 1.31 -0.85
CA MET A 116 -7.77 1.82 -0.38
C MET A 116 -6.63 1.54 -1.38
N ALA A 117 -5.70 2.47 -1.49
CA ALA A 117 -4.45 2.31 -2.21
C ALA A 117 -3.30 2.69 -1.30
N HIS A 118 -2.24 1.90 -1.28
CA HIS A 118 -1.12 2.10 -0.37
C HIS A 118 0.19 1.94 -1.11
N CYS A 119 1.15 2.74 -0.69
CA CYS A 119 2.52 2.64 -1.15
C CYS A 119 3.48 2.90 0.00
N SER A 120 4.38 1.95 0.26
CA SER A 120 5.49 2.15 1.20
C SER A 120 6.81 2.15 0.46
N ARG A 121 7.56 3.26 0.57
CA ARG A 121 8.91 3.46 0.01
C ARG A 121 9.06 3.04 -1.45
N CYS A 122 8.03 3.28 -2.25
CA CYS A 122 7.92 2.73 -3.60
C CYS A 122 8.67 3.50 -4.68
N LEU A 123 9.32 4.62 -4.33
CA LEU A 123 10.08 5.47 -5.25
C LEU A 123 9.28 5.93 -6.48
N ILE A 124 7.95 5.86 -6.42
CA ILE A 124 7.07 6.35 -7.47
C ILE A 124 7.13 7.87 -7.43
N PRO A 125 7.47 8.53 -8.55
CA PRO A 125 7.55 9.97 -8.58
C PRO A 125 6.13 10.55 -8.76
N TRP A 126 5.36 10.56 -7.67
CA TRP A 126 3.93 10.85 -7.62
C TRP A 126 3.52 12.19 -8.24
N ASN A 127 4.40 13.19 -8.19
CA ASN A 127 4.17 14.53 -8.74
C ASN A 127 4.64 14.69 -10.21
N LYS A 128 5.28 13.69 -10.81
CA LYS A 128 5.81 13.76 -12.18
C LYS A 128 4.74 13.36 -13.20
N TYR A 129 5.04 13.64 -14.48
CA TYR A 129 4.18 13.35 -15.62
C TYR A 129 2.76 13.90 -15.42
N ASP A 130 2.67 15.16 -15.00
CA ASP A 130 1.40 15.86 -14.73
C ASP A 130 0.49 15.13 -13.74
N GLY A 131 1.09 14.44 -12.76
CA GLY A 131 0.36 13.72 -11.73
C GLY A 131 -0.24 12.39 -12.20
N MET A 132 0.21 11.84 -13.34
CA MET A 132 -0.32 10.60 -13.93
C MET A 132 -0.49 9.46 -12.93
N TYR A 133 0.45 9.28 -12.00
CA TYR A 133 0.35 8.21 -11.01
C TYR A 133 -0.79 8.44 -10.02
N LEU A 134 -0.96 9.66 -9.50
CA LEU A 134 -2.06 9.99 -8.61
C LEU A 134 -3.40 9.95 -9.33
N ILE A 135 -3.46 10.38 -10.59
CA ILE A 135 -4.65 10.23 -11.45
C ILE A 135 -5.02 8.75 -11.62
N GLU A 136 -4.04 7.87 -11.80
CA GLU A 136 -4.29 6.42 -11.90
C GLU A 136 -4.79 5.83 -10.59
N VAL A 137 -4.30 6.31 -9.42
CA VAL A 137 -4.85 5.93 -8.11
C VAL A 137 -6.29 6.44 -7.96
N ASP A 138 -6.55 7.70 -8.28
CA ASP A 138 -7.91 8.29 -8.25
C ASP A 138 -8.89 7.52 -9.11
N ARG A 139 -8.48 7.14 -10.32
CA ARG A 139 -9.30 6.33 -11.21
C ARG A 139 -9.78 5.03 -10.54
N ILE A 140 -8.89 4.33 -9.82
CA ILE A 140 -9.20 3.01 -9.27
C ILE A 140 -9.82 3.03 -7.88
N LEU A 141 -9.70 4.15 -7.14
CA LEU A 141 -10.33 4.31 -5.84
C LEU A 141 -11.84 4.59 -5.97
N ARG A 142 -12.62 4.03 -5.03
CA ARG A 142 -14.01 4.43 -4.84
C ARG A 142 -14.07 5.82 -4.20
N PRO A 143 -15.16 6.58 -4.41
CA PRO A 143 -15.38 7.81 -3.64
C PRO A 143 -15.27 7.57 -2.14
N GLY A 144 -14.49 8.41 -1.45
CA GLY A 144 -14.19 8.23 -0.03
C GLY A 144 -13.15 7.14 0.28
N GLY A 145 -12.52 6.56 -0.74
CA GLY A 145 -11.40 5.65 -0.56
C GLY A 145 -10.14 6.36 -0.06
N TYR A 146 -9.23 5.60 0.54
CA TYR A 146 -8.01 6.15 1.14
C TYR A 146 -6.79 5.93 0.25
N TRP A 147 -5.95 6.95 0.11
CA TRP A 147 -4.59 6.77 -0.37
C TRP A 147 -3.60 6.96 0.77
N ILE A 148 -2.67 6.02 0.92
CA ILE A 148 -1.67 6.02 1.99
C ILE A 148 -0.27 6.00 1.37
N LEU A 149 0.55 6.97 1.75
CA LEU A 149 1.96 7.03 1.37
C LEU A 149 2.83 6.90 2.62
N SER A 150 3.89 6.11 2.50
CA SER A 150 4.88 5.92 3.56
C SER A 150 6.32 6.01 3.06
N GLY A 151 7.17 6.66 3.84
CA GLY A 151 8.57 6.95 3.46
C GLY A 151 8.73 8.28 2.72
N PRO A 152 9.91 8.54 2.13
CA PRO A 152 10.20 9.83 1.50
C PRO A 152 9.11 10.24 0.49
N PRO A 153 8.66 11.51 0.50
CA PRO A 153 9.16 12.60 1.34
C PRO A 153 8.52 12.66 2.74
N ILE A 154 7.56 11.82 3.10
CA ILE A 154 6.83 11.90 4.38
C ILE A 154 7.79 11.77 5.57
N ARG A 155 7.61 12.61 6.60
CA ARG A 155 8.48 12.71 7.81
C ARG A 155 9.89 13.27 7.58
N TRP A 156 10.13 13.95 6.46
CA TRP A 156 11.42 14.61 6.16
C TRP A 156 11.94 15.55 7.26
N LYS A 157 11.05 16.23 7.99
CA LYS A 157 11.41 17.13 9.11
C LYS A 157 12.27 16.44 10.17
N LYS A 158 12.08 15.13 10.36
CA LYS A 158 12.78 14.32 11.35
C LYS A 158 13.84 13.39 10.73
N TYR A 159 13.60 12.85 9.52
CA TYR A 159 14.42 11.79 8.93
C TYR A 159 14.93 12.09 7.51
N TRP A 160 15.54 13.25 7.28
CA TRP A 160 16.13 13.57 5.98
C TRP A 160 17.55 13.03 5.77
N ARG A 161 18.38 13.04 6.82
CA ARG A 161 19.81 12.64 6.74
C ARG A 161 20.01 11.18 6.35
N GLY A 162 19.10 10.30 6.78
CA GLY A 162 19.16 8.87 6.49
C GLY A 162 18.80 8.52 5.03
N TRP A 163 18.39 9.50 4.23
CA TRP A 163 18.05 9.30 2.82
C TRP A 163 19.07 9.94 1.87
N GLU A 164 20.14 10.55 2.38
CA GLU A 164 21.14 11.27 1.58
C GLU A 164 20.51 12.39 0.73
N ARG A 165 19.45 13.01 1.24
CA ARG A 165 18.67 14.10 0.63
C ARG A 165 18.72 15.34 1.51
N ILE A 166 18.32 16.50 1.01
CA ILE A 166 18.22 17.75 1.81
C ILE A 166 16.76 18.07 2.17
N GLN A 167 16.56 18.81 3.26
CA GLN A 167 15.20 19.13 3.73
C GLN A 167 14.38 19.90 2.69
N GLU A 168 15.00 20.82 1.99
CA GLU A 168 14.37 21.65 0.96
C GLU A 168 13.86 20.80 -0.20
N ASP A 169 14.63 19.79 -0.63
CA ASP A 169 14.23 18.91 -1.73
C ASP A 169 13.02 18.03 -1.33
N LEU A 170 13.02 17.52 -0.09
CA LEU A 170 11.96 16.66 0.40
C LEU A 170 10.68 17.45 0.65
N LYS A 171 10.84 18.68 1.16
CA LYS A 171 9.73 19.62 1.30
C LYS A 171 9.11 19.94 -0.05
N GLN A 172 9.92 20.29 -1.05
CA GLN A 172 9.43 20.59 -2.40
C GLN A 172 8.72 19.38 -3.03
N GLU A 173 9.27 18.18 -2.83
CA GLU A 173 8.65 16.94 -3.29
C GLU A 173 7.29 16.70 -2.61
N GLN A 174 7.21 16.85 -1.29
CA GLN A 174 5.95 16.70 -0.55
C GLN A 174 4.92 17.77 -0.97
N ASP A 175 5.32 19.04 -1.06
CA ASP A 175 4.44 20.14 -1.47
C ASP A 175 3.86 19.87 -2.86
N ALA A 176 4.69 19.43 -3.82
CA ALA A 176 4.25 19.12 -5.18
C ALA A 176 3.28 17.92 -5.23
N ILE A 177 3.48 16.89 -4.38
CA ILE A 177 2.53 15.78 -4.24
C ILE A 177 1.19 16.29 -3.69
N GLU A 178 1.24 17.13 -2.66
CA GLU A 178 0.04 17.70 -2.06
C GLU A 178 -0.72 18.62 -3.02
N ASP A 179 -0.03 19.34 -3.90
CA ASP A 179 -0.68 20.17 -4.91
C ASP A 179 -1.41 19.35 -5.98
N VAL A 180 -0.82 18.23 -6.44
CA VAL A 180 -1.52 17.30 -7.33
C VAL A 180 -2.72 16.68 -6.62
N ALA A 181 -2.58 16.26 -5.36
CA ALA A 181 -3.69 15.72 -4.57
C ALA A 181 -4.85 16.74 -4.44
N LYS A 182 -4.54 18.02 -4.19
CA LYS A 182 -5.55 19.09 -4.15
C LYS A 182 -6.27 19.26 -5.50
N CYS A 183 -5.55 19.18 -6.62
CA CYS A 183 -6.16 19.23 -7.96
C CYS A 183 -7.13 18.07 -8.21
N LEU A 184 -6.90 16.91 -7.58
CA LEU A 184 -7.79 15.75 -7.58
C LEU A 184 -8.92 15.84 -6.54
N CYS A 185 -9.06 16.99 -5.87
CA CYS A 185 -10.01 17.23 -4.77
C CYS A 185 -9.76 16.36 -3.53
N TRP A 186 -8.57 15.76 -3.38
CA TRP A 186 -8.20 15.02 -2.20
C TRP A 186 -7.70 15.95 -1.10
N ARG A 187 -7.91 15.54 0.15
CA ARG A 187 -7.42 16.24 1.35
C ARG A 187 -6.56 15.29 2.17
N LYS A 188 -5.45 15.81 2.70
CA LYS A 188 -4.64 15.09 3.67
C LYS A 188 -5.41 15.00 4.99
N VAL A 189 -5.88 13.82 5.33
CA VAL A 189 -6.70 13.57 6.53
C VAL A 189 -5.81 13.49 7.76
N THR A 190 -4.64 12.86 7.63
CA THR A 190 -3.69 12.72 8.74
C THR A 190 -2.27 12.49 8.23
N GLU A 191 -1.30 12.90 9.03
CA GLU A 191 0.11 12.61 8.86
C GLU A 191 0.70 12.30 10.24
N LYS A 192 1.17 11.06 10.43
CA LYS A 192 1.72 10.59 11.71
C LYS A 192 2.89 9.66 11.44
N ASN A 193 4.00 9.91 12.12
CA ASN A 193 5.24 9.17 11.90
C ASN A 193 5.60 9.14 10.41
N ASP A 194 5.82 7.95 9.84
CA ASP A 194 6.21 7.76 8.45
C ASP A 194 5.01 7.68 7.50
N LEU A 195 3.78 7.88 7.99
CA LEU A 195 2.54 7.70 7.24
C LEU A 195 1.85 9.03 6.97
N ALA A 196 1.35 9.20 5.76
CA ALA A 196 0.40 10.23 5.39
C ALA A 196 -0.79 9.60 4.66
N VAL A 197 -1.99 10.10 4.95
CA VAL A 197 -3.25 9.56 4.45
C VAL A 197 -4.07 10.67 3.80
N TRP A 198 -4.59 10.40 2.60
CA TRP A 198 -5.48 11.26 1.85
C TRP A 198 -6.83 10.58 1.59
N GLN A 199 -7.86 11.42 1.42
CA GLN A 199 -9.23 11.04 1.07
C GLN A 199 -9.89 12.14 0.24
#